data_AF-A0A803N091-F1
#
_entry.id   AF-A0A803N091-F1
#
_cell.length_a   1.000
_cell.length_b   1.000
_cell.length_c   1.000
_cell.angle_alpha   90.00
_cell.angle_beta   90.00
_cell.angle_gamma   90.00
#
_symmetry.space_group_name_H-M   'P 1'
#
loop_
_entity.id
_entity.type
_entity.pdbx_description
1 polymer ?
#
loop_
_entity_poly.entity_id
_entity_poly.type
_entity_poly.pdbx_seq_one_letter_code
_entity_poly.pdbx_strand_id
1 'polypeptide(L)'
;VACSSSILWKLFCGTSKVSTASITSRTSSRARENKRKKNKGKIRAGSPGEELALVDHLKGMAMTIGARRELKSLLSTLLMLGMEETARKLQHIGETFQFSQVAAVKLAEYANSTEIVDDQTYALDCYLKKVKNEECDSEPFSWRSKILILP
;
A
#
# COMPACT_ATOMS: atom_id res chain seq x y z
N VAL A 1 21.76 8.01 0.99
CA VAL A 1 20.29 8.02 1.01
C VAL A 1 19.79 6.60 0.73
N ALA A 2 19.75 5.76 1.77
CA ALA A 2 19.43 4.32 1.63
C ALA A 2 18.56 3.80 2.79
N CYS A 3 17.87 4.69 3.52
CA CYS A 3 17.16 4.31 4.74
C CYS A 3 15.62 4.35 4.64
N SER A 4 15.01 5.03 3.66
CA SER A 4 13.53 5.13 3.64
C SER A 4 12.81 3.91 3.05
N SER A 5 13.40 3.19 2.10
CA SER A 5 12.75 1.99 1.52
C SER A 5 12.70 0.81 2.50
N SER A 6 13.60 0.74 3.48
CA SER A 6 13.65 -0.37 4.43
C SER A 6 12.56 -0.30 5.51
N ILE A 7 12.02 0.88 5.80
CA ILE A 7 11.02 1.07 6.87
C ILE A 7 9.64 0.64 6.39
N LEU A 8 9.30 0.93 5.13
CA LEU A 8 8.03 0.57 4.51
C LEU A 8 7.86 -0.95 4.33
N TRP A 9 8.94 -1.66 3.97
CA TRP A 9 8.93 -3.13 3.85
C TRP A 9 8.87 -3.84 5.21
N LYS A 10 9.46 -3.26 6.25
CA LYS A 10 9.56 -3.87 7.57
C LYS A 10 8.26 -3.85 8.37
N LEU A 11 7.30 -3.00 7.98
CA LEU A 11 5.94 -2.98 8.53
C LEU A 11 4.99 -3.94 7.79
N PHE A 12 5.28 -4.32 6.54
CA PHE A 12 4.37 -5.11 5.70
C PHE A 12 4.61 -6.63 5.74
N CYS A 13 5.86 -7.09 5.90
CA CYS A 13 6.16 -8.51 6.07
C CYS A 13 6.43 -8.84 7.53
N GLY A 14 5.38 -9.26 8.23
CA GLY A 14 5.51 -10.01 9.48
C GLY A 14 6.52 -11.15 9.33
N THR A 15 7.37 -11.31 10.34
CA THR A 15 8.48 -12.26 10.36
C THR A 15 7.99 -13.70 10.23
N SER A 16 8.26 -14.36 9.10
CA SER A 16 8.38 -15.81 9.04
C SER A 16 9.74 -16.16 8.46
N LYS A 17 10.63 -16.57 9.36
CA LYS A 17 11.94 -17.15 9.04
C LYS A 17 11.72 -18.50 8.37
N VAL A 18 11.99 -18.60 7.08
CA VAL A 18 12.36 -19.88 6.45
C VAL A 18 13.52 -19.63 5.49
N SER A 19 14.67 -20.17 5.84
CA SER A 19 15.88 -20.22 5.04
C SER A 19 15.79 -21.34 3.98
N THR A 20 16.69 -21.23 2.99
CA THR A 20 17.35 -22.33 2.24
C THR A 20 16.86 -22.55 0.79
N ALA A 21 17.67 -22.07 -0.17
CA ALA A 21 18.42 -22.89 -1.15
C ALA A 21 18.53 -22.17 -2.52
N SER A 22 19.77 -21.83 -2.86
CA SER A 22 20.21 -21.37 -4.18
C SER A 22 20.26 -22.51 -5.19
N ILE A 23 19.74 -22.31 -6.40
CA ILE A 23 20.10 -23.13 -7.57
C ILE A 23 20.45 -22.20 -8.73
N THR A 24 21.75 -22.06 -8.97
CA THR A 24 22.32 -21.58 -10.23
C THR A 24 22.29 -22.70 -11.26
N SER A 25 21.85 -22.40 -12.47
CA SER A 25 22.20 -23.21 -13.65
C SER A 25 22.50 -22.29 -14.84
N ARG A 26 23.74 -22.38 -15.32
CA ARG A 26 24.25 -21.73 -16.54
C ARG A 26 24.01 -22.68 -17.70
N THR A 27 23.46 -22.19 -18.81
CA THR A 27 23.66 -22.77 -20.14
C THR A 27 23.96 -21.65 -21.13
N SER A 28 25.04 -21.83 -21.88
CA SER A 28 25.53 -20.94 -22.94
C SER A 28 25.12 -21.49 -24.30
N SER A 29 24.74 -20.62 -25.24
CA SER A 29 25.29 -20.60 -26.62
C SER A 29 24.54 -19.63 -27.58
N ARG A 30 25.33 -18.69 -28.14
CA ARG A 30 25.31 -18.03 -29.47
C ARG A 30 23.96 -17.50 -30.04
N ALA A 31 23.75 -16.17 -30.11
CA ALA A 31 24.14 -15.23 -31.20
C ALA A 31 23.31 -15.44 -32.50
N ARG A 32 22.54 -14.49 -33.08
CA ARG A 32 22.73 -13.04 -33.30
C ARG A 32 21.39 -12.32 -33.52
N GLU A 33 21.40 -11.02 -33.22
CA GLU A 33 20.67 -9.96 -33.92
C GLU A 33 19.13 -9.88 -33.78
N ASN A 34 18.69 -9.14 -32.76
CA ASN A 34 17.72 -8.08 -33.00
C ASN A 34 18.21 -6.79 -32.36
N LYS A 35 18.79 -5.94 -33.21
CA LYS A 35 19.16 -4.55 -32.92
C LYS A 35 17.89 -3.73 -32.70
N ARG A 36 17.49 -3.55 -31.45
CA ARG A 36 16.79 -2.34 -30.98
C ARG A 36 17.40 -1.91 -29.65
N LYS A 37 18.47 -1.12 -29.74
CA LYS A 37 19.06 -0.41 -28.59
C LYS A 37 18.41 0.96 -28.46
N LYS A 38 18.41 1.46 -27.22
CA LYS A 38 17.91 2.75 -26.68
C LYS A 38 16.43 2.67 -26.30
N ASN A 39 16.04 2.42 -25.06
CA ASN A 39 16.51 3.05 -23.82
C ASN A 39 16.71 2.03 -22.69
N LYS A 40 17.96 1.64 -22.44
CA LYS A 40 18.38 1.00 -21.18
C LYS A 40 19.27 1.99 -20.43
N GLY A 41 18.71 3.15 -20.13
CA GLY A 41 19.18 3.95 -19.01
C GLY A 41 18.78 3.18 -17.77
N LYS A 42 19.74 2.83 -16.93
CA LYS A 42 19.52 2.25 -15.61
C LYS A 42 18.50 3.16 -14.91
N ILE A 43 17.27 2.67 -14.73
CA ILE A 43 16.18 3.46 -14.13
C ILE A 43 16.67 3.85 -12.74
N ARG A 44 16.87 5.15 -12.56
CA ARG A 44 17.28 5.77 -11.31
C ARG A 44 15.98 6.19 -10.63
N ALA A 45 15.83 5.81 -9.37
CA ALA A 45 14.74 6.31 -8.52
C ALA A 45 14.56 7.83 -8.74
N GLY A 46 13.32 8.28 -8.96
CA GLY A 46 13.02 9.66 -9.35
C GLY A 46 12.85 9.91 -10.85
N SER A 47 12.71 8.87 -11.70
CA SER A 47 12.38 9.09 -13.12
C SER A 47 10.87 9.21 -13.33
N PRO A 48 10.37 10.12 -14.20
CA PRO A 48 8.92 10.38 -14.32
C PRO A 48 8.07 9.13 -14.62
N GLY A 49 8.60 8.17 -15.38
CA GLY A 49 7.91 6.91 -15.68
C GLY A 49 7.86 5.93 -14.52
N GLU A 50 8.84 5.96 -13.61
CA GLU A 50 8.84 5.15 -12.39
C GLU A 50 7.85 5.72 -11.37
N GLU A 51 7.83 7.05 -11.18
CA GLU A 51 6.91 7.71 -10.25
C GLU A 51 5.44 7.50 -10.64
N LEU A 52 5.11 7.57 -11.94
CA LEU A 52 3.77 7.23 -12.44
C LEU A 52 3.41 5.77 -12.20
N ALA A 53 4.34 4.83 -12.43
CA ALA A 53 4.11 3.41 -12.18
C ALA A 53 3.90 3.12 -10.68
N LEU A 54 4.55 3.88 -9.78
CA LEU A 54 4.34 3.78 -8.34
C LEU A 54 2.92 4.21 -7.94
N VAL A 55 2.41 5.32 -8.49
CA VAL A 55 1.04 5.76 -8.24
C VAL A 55 0.02 4.70 -8.70
N ASP A 56 0.19 4.17 -9.90
CA ASP A 56 -0.70 3.13 -10.44
C ASP A 56 -0.65 1.84 -9.60
N HIS A 57 0.53 1.45 -9.13
CA HIS A 57 0.68 0.31 -8.25
C HIS A 57 -0.03 0.52 -6.90
N LEU A 58 0.14 1.69 -6.27
CA LEU A 58 -0.52 2.02 -5.00
C LEU A 58 -2.05 2.05 -5.14
N LYS A 59 -2.57 2.51 -6.29
CA LYS A 59 -3.99 2.43 -6.63
C LYS A 59 -4.46 0.98 -6.80
N GLY A 60 -3.65 0.14 -7.45
CA GLY A 60 -3.92 -1.29 -7.62
C GLY A 60 -3.97 -2.08 -6.30
N MET A 61 -3.31 -1.58 -5.24
CA MET A 61 -3.36 -2.17 -3.90
C MET A 61 -4.61 -1.80 -3.08
N ALA A 62 -5.50 -0.96 -3.61
CA ALA A 62 -6.73 -0.59 -2.92
C ALA A 62 -7.59 -1.82 -2.59
N MET A 63 -8.30 -1.75 -1.46
CA MET A 63 -9.26 -2.79 -1.08
C MET A 63 -10.35 -2.93 -2.14
N THR A 64 -10.46 -4.12 -2.72
CA THR A 64 -11.47 -4.40 -3.76
C THR A 64 -12.88 -4.31 -3.18
N ILE A 65 -13.87 -4.12 -4.04
CA ILE A 65 -15.28 -4.11 -3.64
C ILE A 65 -15.69 -5.46 -3.04
N GLY A 66 -15.13 -6.57 -3.53
CA GLY A 66 -15.34 -7.91 -2.98
C GLY A 66 -14.78 -8.04 -1.56
N ALA A 67 -13.52 -7.66 -1.36
CA ALA A 67 -12.88 -7.70 -0.05
C ALA A 67 -13.61 -6.83 0.99
N ARG A 68 -14.14 -5.67 0.59
CA ARG A 68 -15.00 -4.83 1.46
C ARG A 68 -16.26 -5.54 1.92
N ARG A 69 -16.93 -6.25 1.00
CA ARG A 69 -18.15 -7.02 1.32
C ARG A 69 -17.85 -8.18 2.25
N GLU A 70 -16.78 -8.92 1.98
CA GLU A 70 -16.34 -10.04 2.81
C GLU A 70 -15.93 -9.57 4.22
N LEU A 71 -15.18 -8.46 4.32
CA LEU A 71 -14.78 -7.88 5.60
C LEU A 71 -15.99 -7.44 6.43
N LYS A 72 -16.99 -6.81 5.80
CA LYS A 72 -18.25 -6.44 6.46
C LYS A 72 -19.00 -7.67 6.97
N SER A 73 -19.09 -8.71 6.16
CA SER A 73 -19.74 -9.97 6.54
C SER A 73 -19.02 -10.62 7.73
N LEU A 74 -17.69 -10.66 7.70
CA LEU A 74 -16.87 -11.24 8.76
C LEU A 74 -17.04 -10.47 10.08
N LEU A 75 -17.01 -9.14 10.04
CA LEU A 75 -17.27 -8.30 11.22
C LEU A 75 -18.65 -8.57 11.82
N SER A 76 -19.68 -8.71 10.99
CA SER A 76 -21.03 -9.07 11.45
C SER A 76 -21.04 -10.43 12.14
N THR A 77 -20.40 -11.44 11.57
CA THR A 77 -20.34 -12.78 12.16
C THR A 77 -19.59 -12.78 13.50
N LEU A 78 -18.46 -12.07 13.60
CA LEU A 78 -17.71 -11.96 14.86
C LEU A 78 -18.56 -11.32 15.97
N LEU A 79 -19.32 -10.28 15.64
CA LEU A 79 -20.24 -9.63 16.59
C LEU A 79 -21.36 -10.57 17.02
N MET A 80 -21.97 -11.31 16.10
CA MET A 80 -23.02 -12.29 16.42
C MET A 80 -22.52 -13.41 17.33
N LEU A 81 -21.24 -13.78 17.22
CA LEU A 81 -20.61 -14.78 18.08
C LEU A 81 -20.12 -14.22 19.43
N GLY A 82 -20.35 -12.93 19.70
CA GLY A 82 -19.86 -12.27 20.92
C GLY A 82 -18.35 -12.02 20.94
N MET A 83 -17.67 -12.18 19.81
CA MET A 83 -16.22 -11.99 19.67
C MET A 83 -15.86 -10.51 19.40
N GLU A 84 -16.33 -9.62 20.26
CA GLU A 84 -16.24 -8.18 20.03
C GLU A 84 -14.81 -7.65 19.98
N GLU A 85 -13.92 -8.14 20.84
CA GLU A 85 -12.53 -7.69 20.86
C GLU A 85 -11.81 -8.01 19.55
N THR A 86 -12.05 -9.22 19.02
CA THR A 86 -11.55 -9.63 17.70
C THR A 86 -12.12 -8.77 16.59
N ALA A 87 -13.43 -8.47 16.65
CA ALA A 87 -14.09 -7.61 15.67
C ALA A 87 -13.52 -6.17 15.71
N ARG A 88 -13.31 -5.60 16.90
CA ARG A 88 -12.68 -4.27 17.09
C ARG A 88 -11.27 -4.24 16.53
N LYS A 89 -10.44 -5.24 16.83
CA LYS A 89 -9.07 -5.34 16.29
C LYS A 89 -9.08 -5.46 14.77
N LEU A 90 -9.94 -6.31 14.21
CA LEU A 90 -10.06 -6.50 12.77
C LEU A 90 -10.49 -5.20 12.06
N GLN A 91 -11.51 -4.51 12.60
CA GLN A 91 -11.94 -3.23 12.05
C GLN A 91 -10.81 -2.19 12.12
N HIS A 92 -10.13 -2.07 13.26
CA HIS A 92 -9.02 -1.13 13.41
C HIS A 92 -7.88 -1.37 12.41
N ILE A 93 -7.50 -2.64 12.18
CA ILE A 93 -6.47 -3.00 11.20
C ILE A 93 -6.94 -2.65 9.78
N GLY A 94 -8.18 -2.98 9.42
CA GLY A 94 -8.74 -2.64 8.11
C GLY A 94 -8.82 -1.12 7.87
N GLU A 95 -9.20 -0.36 8.89
CA GLU A 95 -9.22 1.10 8.84
C GLU A 95 -7.83 1.67 8.64
N THR A 96 -6.86 1.19 9.42
CA THR A 96 -5.46 1.62 9.33
C THR A 96 -4.88 1.33 7.94
N PHE A 97 -5.15 0.14 7.40
CA PHE A 97 -4.74 -0.23 6.04
C PHE A 97 -5.32 0.75 5.02
N GLN A 98 -6.62 0.98 5.05
CA GLN A 98 -7.29 1.81 4.06
C GLN A 98 -6.89 3.29 4.16
N PHE A 99 -6.78 3.83 5.39
CA PHE A 99 -6.26 5.17 5.60
C PHE A 99 -4.83 5.31 5.07
N SER A 100 -3.96 4.34 5.35
CA SER A 100 -2.57 4.36 4.87
C SER A 100 -2.48 4.26 3.36
N GLN A 101 -3.31 3.43 2.74
CA GLN A 101 -3.34 3.28 1.28
C GLN A 101 -3.81 4.58 0.60
N VAL A 102 -4.90 5.20 1.08
CA VAL A 102 -5.38 6.47 0.52
C VAL A 102 -4.36 7.59 0.74
N ALA A 103 -3.77 7.67 1.93
CA ALA A 103 -2.73 8.66 2.23
C ALA A 103 -1.49 8.47 1.34
N ALA A 104 -1.05 7.23 1.12
CA ALA A 104 0.08 6.93 0.24
C ALA A 104 -0.20 7.31 -1.22
N VAL A 105 -1.41 7.04 -1.73
CA VAL A 105 -1.80 7.45 -3.09
C VAL A 105 -1.81 8.97 -3.20
N LYS A 106 -2.46 9.68 -2.27
CA LYS A 106 -2.52 11.16 -2.28
C LYS A 106 -1.11 11.78 -2.20
N LEU A 107 -0.24 11.23 -1.35
CA LEU A 107 1.14 11.67 -1.23
C LEU A 107 1.93 11.46 -2.54
N ALA A 108 1.79 10.29 -3.17
CA ALA A 108 2.48 9.97 -4.42
C ALA A 108 1.96 10.81 -5.61
N GLU A 109 0.65 11.06 -5.67
CA GLU A 109 0.06 11.95 -6.68
C GLU A 109 0.55 13.39 -6.52
N TYR A 110 0.59 13.89 -5.28
CA TYR A 110 1.12 15.21 -4.98
C TYR A 110 2.59 15.30 -5.39
N ALA A 111 3.40 14.32 -5.00
CA ALA A 111 4.81 14.21 -5.34
C ALA A 111 5.08 14.28 -6.84
N ASN A 112 4.21 13.68 -7.65
CA ASN A 112 4.33 13.68 -9.11
C ASN A 112 3.90 15.03 -9.75
N SER A 113 3.13 15.86 -9.03
CA SER A 113 2.61 17.14 -9.51
C SER A 113 3.46 18.36 -9.15
N THR A 114 4.30 18.28 -8.11
CA THR A 114 5.11 19.40 -7.60
C THR A 114 6.61 19.13 -7.70
N GLU A 115 7.36 20.07 -8.30
CA GLU A 115 8.84 20.05 -8.36
C GLU A 115 9.50 20.57 -7.06
N ILE A 116 8.71 21.14 -6.14
CA ILE A 116 9.19 21.74 -4.88
C ILE A 116 9.10 20.73 -3.74
N VAL A 117 10.26 20.31 -3.23
CA VAL A 117 10.39 19.37 -2.11
C VAL A 117 10.41 20.16 -0.80
N ASP A 118 9.28 20.19 -0.09
CA ASP A 118 9.22 20.60 1.32
C ASP A 118 9.08 19.37 2.22
N ASP A 119 10.12 19.07 3.01
CA ASP A 119 10.22 17.84 3.82
C ASP A 119 9.05 17.65 4.81
N GLN A 120 8.38 18.73 5.25
CA GLN A 120 7.20 18.67 6.13
C GLN A 120 5.93 18.25 5.36
N THR A 121 5.83 18.64 4.09
CA THR A 121 4.70 18.31 3.20
C THR A 121 4.74 16.85 2.75
N TYR A 122 5.90 16.20 2.73
CA TYR A 122 6.04 14.79 2.32
C TYR A 122 5.84 13.75 3.44
N ALA A 123 5.49 14.18 4.65
CA ALA A 123 5.23 13.26 5.74
C ALA A 123 3.87 12.55 5.57
N LEU A 124 3.90 11.21 5.44
CA LEU A 124 2.70 10.36 5.35
C LEU A 124 1.72 10.61 6.50
N ASP A 125 2.24 10.93 7.69
CA ASP A 125 1.44 11.23 8.88
C ASP A 125 0.54 12.46 8.72
N CYS A 126 0.96 13.46 7.94
CA CYS A 126 0.14 14.64 7.63
C CYS A 126 -1.07 14.24 6.76
N TYR A 127 -0.84 13.38 5.76
CA TYR A 127 -1.91 12.85 4.91
C TYR A 127 -2.82 11.90 5.66
N LEU A 128 -2.29 11.05 6.54
CA LEU A 128 -3.11 10.19 7.41
C LEU A 128 -4.07 11.00 8.27
N LYS A 129 -3.60 12.10 8.89
CA LYS A 129 -4.45 13.01 9.66
C LYS A 129 -5.52 13.65 8.78
N LYS A 130 -5.16 14.09 7.58
CA LYS A 130 -6.09 14.71 6.62
C LYS A 130 -7.18 13.73 6.17
N VAL A 131 -6.80 12.54 5.72
CA VAL A 131 -7.71 11.47 5.28
C VAL A 131 -8.61 11.02 6.43
N LYS A 132 -8.10 10.94 7.67
CA LYS A 132 -8.92 10.61 8.84
C LYS A 132 -10.03 11.64 9.11
N ASN A 133 -9.77 12.92 8.84
CA ASN A 133 -10.73 14.01 9.07
C ASN A 133 -11.72 14.19 7.92
N GLU A 134 -11.30 14.00 6.67
CA GLU A 134 -12.10 14.29 5.48
C GLU A 134 -12.94 13.09 5.00
N GLU A 135 -12.48 11.86 5.25
CA GLU A 135 -12.95 10.68 4.53
C GLU A 135 -13.73 9.68 5.41
N CYS A 136 -13.98 10.03 6.68
CA CYS A 136 -14.64 9.14 7.64
C CYS A 136 -16.06 8.71 7.25
N ASP A 137 -16.78 9.51 6.46
CA ASP A 137 -18.16 9.24 6.02
C ASP A 137 -18.28 8.87 4.53
N SER A 138 -17.15 8.65 3.85
CA SER A 138 -17.15 8.37 2.41
C SER A 138 -17.49 6.90 2.09
N GLU A 139 -18.09 6.66 0.91
CA GLU A 139 -18.38 5.35 0.30
C GLU A 139 -17.29 4.26 0.48
N PRO A 140 -15.97 4.58 0.45
CA PRO A 140 -14.91 3.60 0.68
C PRO A 140 -14.98 2.90 2.04
N PHE A 141 -15.55 3.54 3.07
CA PHE A 141 -15.58 3.06 4.45
C PHE A 141 -16.92 2.47 4.89
N SER A 142 -17.87 2.29 3.97
CA SER A 142 -19.20 1.71 4.19
C SER A 142 -19.20 0.25 4.72
N TRP A 143 -18.03 -0.38 4.79
CA TRP A 143 -17.81 -1.70 5.37
C TRP A 143 -17.66 -1.68 6.90
N ARG A 144 -17.35 -0.52 7.51
CA ARG A 144 -17.19 -0.38 8.96
C ARG A 144 -18.48 -0.72 9.70
N SER A 145 -18.35 -1.36 10.85
CA SER A 145 -19.49 -1.55 11.76
C SER A 145 -19.63 -0.32 12.65
N LYS A 146 -20.77 0.37 12.57
CA LYS A 146 -21.08 1.53 13.43
C LYS A 146 -21.13 1.17 14.91
N ILE A 147 -21.45 -0.09 15.22
CA ILE A 147 -21.52 -0.62 16.59
C ILE A 147 -20.14 -0.58 17.25
N LEU A 148 -19.07 -0.76 16.47
CA LEU A 148 -17.69 -0.77 16.97
C LEU A 148 -17.06 0.62 17.05
N ILE A 149 -17.76 1.66 16.59
CA ILE A 149 -17.29 3.05 16.59
C ILE A 149 -17.73 3.78 17.86
N LEU A 150 -18.78 3.31 18.54
CA LEU A 150 -19.17 3.84 19.85
C LEU A 150 -18.28 3.25 20.96
N PRO A 151 -17.91 4.07 21.98
CA PRO A 151 -17.16 3.61 23.15
C PRO A 151 -17.97 2.68 24.06
#